data_AF-A0ABD2PYF0-F1
#
_entry.id   AF-A0ABD2PYF0-F1
#
_cell.length_a   1.000
_cell.length_b   1.000
_cell.length_c   1.000
_cell.angle_alpha   90.00
_cell.angle_beta   90.00
_cell.angle_gamma   90.00
#
_symmetry.space_group_name_H-M   'P 1'
#
loop_
_entity.id
_entity.type
_entity.pdbx_description
1 polymer ?
#
loop_
_entity_poly.entity_id
_entity_poly.type
_entity_poly.pdbx_seq_one_letter_code
_entity_poly.pdbx_strand_id
1 'polypeptide(L)'
;RLWWSYDDPEYVSDCLFALANVLSFARISYLMPAWELLGPLQISLARMVSDIIRFMALFAVTVVAFVVGLTNLYWYFALILVDRPGQPTDQSTPYEKISGIPGFESTGATFHTLYWALFGQSSNNVTTISEHLAEKYKGHAELKVDSSSLLISSLGSILYGIYNACMIIILLNMLIAMMSKSFDEIQVRRKL
;
A
#
# COMPACT_ATOMS: atom_id res chain seq x y z
N ARG A 1 -5.20 -28.66 -10.89
CA ARG A 1 -4.96 -27.20 -10.86
C ARG A 1 -5.27 -26.52 -9.51
N LEU A 2 -5.62 -27.25 -8.44
CA LEU A 2 -5.82 -26.68 -7.09
C LEU A 2 -4.77 -27.16 -6.07
N TRP A 3 -3.87 -28.07 -6.46
CA TRP A 3 -2.95 -28.79 -5.58
C TRP A 3 -1.49 -28.70 -6.04
N TRP A 4 -1.19 -27.74 -6.91
CA TRP A 4 0.14 -27.52 -7.45
C TRP A 4 0.90 -26.53 -6.57
N SER A 5 2.23 -26.66 -6.58
CA SER A 5 3.12 -25.77 -5.86
C SER A 5 3.03 -24.36 -6.43
N TYR A 6 3.28 -23.35 -5.59
CA TYR A 6 3.27 -21.95 -6.01
C TYR A 6 4.25 -21.66 -7.16
N ASP A 7 5.35 -22.41 -7.21
CA ASP A 7 6.41 -22.24 -8.20
C ASP A 7 6.22 -23.10 -9.47
N ASP A 8 5.06 -23.74 -9.64
CA ASP A 8 4.84 -24.58 -10.82
C ASP A 8 4.83 -23.74 -12.11
N PRO A 9 5.60 -24.13 -13.14
CA PRO A 9 5.81 -23.31 -14.34
C PRO A 9 4.51 -23.05 -15.11
N GLU A 10 3.52 -23.94 -15.01
CA GLU A 10 2.21 -23.76 -15.61
C GLU A 10 1.45 -22.55 -15.02
N TYR A 11 1.46 -22.35 -13.69
CA TYR A 11 0.81 -21.18 -13.08
C TYR A 11 1.50 -19.88 -13.45
N VAL A 12 2.84 -19.89 -13.45
CA VAL A 12 3.63 -18.72 -13.88
C VAL A 12 3.30 -18.39 -15.34
N SER A 13 3.14 -19.40 -16.20
CA SER A 13 2.76 -19.20 -17.60
C SER A 13 1.36 -18.62 -17.78
N ASP A 14 0.37 -19.07 -17.00
CA ASP A 14 -1.00 -18.52 -17.03
C ASP A 14 -1.03 -17.05 -16.57
N CYS A 15 -0.28 -16.71 -15.51
CA CYS A 15 -0.16 -15.33 -15.02
C CYS A 15 0.53 -14.42 -16.06
N LEU A 16 1.64 -14.89 -16.65
CA LEU A 16 2.35 -14.15 -17.70
C LEU A 16 1.52 -14.02 -18.97
N PHE A 17 0.70 -15.03 -19.32
CA PHE A 17 -0.22 -14.97 -20.44
C PHE A 17 -1.30 -13.91 -20.23
N ALA A 18 -1.89 -13.84 -19.03
CA ALA A 18 -2.83 -12.77 -18.67
C ALA A 18 -2.18 -11.38 -18.77
N LEU A 19 -0.95 -11.22 -18.25
CA LEU A 19 -0.19 -9.98 -18.37
C LEU A 19 0.11 -9.64 -19.83
N ALA A 20 0.50 -10.62 -20.64
CA ALA A 20 0.79 -10.45 -22.05
C ALA A 20 -0.45 -10.00 -22.84
N ASN A 21 -1.64 -10.49 -22.50
CA ASN A 21 -2.89 -10.03 -23.10
C ASN A 21 -3.15 -8.55 -22.81
N VAL A 22 -3.01 -8.12 -21.56
CA VAL A 22 -3.14 -6.70 -21.17
C VAL A 22 -2.13 -5.83 -21.90
N LEU A 23 -0.86 -6.25 -21.93
CA LEU A 23 0.20 -5.53 -22.66
C LEU A 23 -0.04 -5.50 -24.17
N SER A 24 -0.64 -6.55 -24.74
CA SER A 24 -0.97 -6.61 -26.17
C SER A 24 -2.06 -5.60 -26.53
N PHE A 25 -3.09 -5.42 -25.69
CA PHE A 25 -4.06 -4.35 -25.86
C PHE A 25 -3.45 -2.96 -25.62
N ALA A 26 -2.50 -2.83 -24.67
CA ALA A 26 -1.79 -1.58 -24.45
C ALA A 26 -0.99 -1.11 -25.68
N ARG A 27 -0.53 -2.03 -26.55
CA ARG A 27 0.13 -1.67 -27.83
C ARG A 27 -0.76 -0.92 -28.80
N ILE A 28 -2.08 -0.95 -28.63
CA ILE A 28 -3.01 -0.12 -29.45
C ILE A 28 -2.70 1.38 -29.26
N SER A 29 -2.10 1.78 -28.12
CA SER A 29 -1.58 3.13 -27.93
C SER A 29 -0.51 3.54 -28.98
N TYR A 30 0.17 2.60 -29.63
CA TYR A 30 1.08 2.89 -30.74
C TYR A 30 0.38 3.22 -32.06
N LEU A 31 -0.94 2.99 -32.17
CA LEU A 31 -1.76 3.44 -33.30
C LEU A 31 -2.31 4.86 -33.10
N MET A 32 -2.22 5.39 -31.88
CA MET A 32 -2.59 6.76 -31.53
C MET A 32 -1.88 7.85 -32.39
N PRO A 33 -0.60 7.72 -32.82
CA PRO A 33 0.05 8.73 -33.63
C PRO A 33 -0.35 8.67 -35.11
N ALA A 34 -1.04 7.61 -35.57
CA ALA A 34 -1.54 7.51 -36.94
C ALA A 34 -2.76 8.41 -37.19
N TRP A 35 -3.37 8.96 -36.14
CA TRP A 35 -4.46 9.91 -36.24
C TRP A 35 -3.95 11.34 -36.07
N GLU A 36 -4.28 12.22 -37.01
CA GLU A 36 -3.84 13.64 -37.02
C GLU A 36 -4.20 14.40 -35.74
N LEU A 37 -5.30 14.02 -35.08
CA LEU A 37 -5.76 14.61 -33.81
C LEU A 37 -5.00 14.09 -32.58
N LEU A 38 -4.56 12.83 -32.60
CA LEU A 38 -4.05 12.14 -31.42
C LEU A 38 -2.51 12.10 -31.36
N GLY A 39 -1.80 12.31 -32.49
CA GLY A 39 -0.34 12.41 -32.51
C GLY A 39 0.21 13.49 -31.54
N PRO A 40 -0.29 14.73 -31.56
CA PRO A 40 0.12 15.76 -30.61
C PRO A 40 -0.19 15.40 -29.14
N LEU A 41 -1.28 14.69 -28.90
CA LEU A 41 -1.70 14.24 -27.56
C LEU A 41 -0.77 13.14 -27.01
N GLN A 42 -0.31 12.23 -27.85
CA GLN A 42 0.64 11.19 -27.43
C GLN A 42 2.01 11.79 -27.05
N ILE A 43 2.45 12.81 -27.78
CA ILE A 43 3.73 13.52 -27.50
C ILE A 43 3.65 14.30 -26.18
N SER A 44 2.49 14.87 -25.84
CA SER A 44 2.30 15.52 -24.53
C SER A 44 2.22 14.47 -23.41
N LEU A 45 1.50 13.36 -23.61
CA LEU A 45 1.42 12.25 -22.67
C LEU A 45 2.80 11.66 -22.36
N ALA A 46 3.63 11.39 -23.37
CA ALA A 46 4.98 10.85 -23.16
C ALA A 46 5.87 11.79 -22.32
N ARG A 47 5.74 13.11 -22.53
CA ARG A 47 6.49 14.12 -21.76
C ARG A 47 5.97 14.21 -20.32
N MET A 48 4.66 14.12 -20.10
CA MET A 48 4.07 14.06 -18.76
C MET A 48 4.52 12.81 -17.99
N VAL A 49 4.54 11.64 -18.64
CA VAL A 49 4.99 10.38 -18.00
C VAL A 49 6.42 10.47 -17.49
N SER A 50 7.31 11.14 -18.23
CA SER A 50 8.69 11.37 -17.75
C SER A 50 8.75 12.24 -16.50
N ASP A 51 7.84 13.20 -16.34
CA ASP A 51 7.76 14.01 -15.12
C ASP A 51 7.18 13.17 -13.96
N ILE A 52 6.12 12.40 -14.24
CA ILE A 52 5.50 11.46 -13.28
C ILE A 52 6.54 10.53 -12.66
N ILE A 53 7.40 9.91 -13.47
CA ILE A 53 8.42 8.97 -13.00
C ILE A 53 9.36 9.62 -11.96
N ARG A 54 9.71 10.90 -12.14
CA ARG A 54 10.57 11.63 -11.19
C ARG A 54 9.88 11.85 -9.84
N PHE A 55 8.58 12.17 -9.85
CA PHE A 55 7.79 12.30 -8.62
C PHE A 55 7.49 10.94 -7.97
N MET A 56 7.32 9.88 -8.77
CA MET A 56 7.15 8.51 -8.29
C MET A 56 8.36 8.02 -7.49
N ALA A 57 9.57 8.49 -7.78
CA ALA A 57 10.75 8.18 -6.97
C ALA A 57 10.65 8.76 -5.55
N LEU A 58 10.22 10.02 -5.41
CA LEU A 58 10.01 10.67 -4.11
C LEU A 58 8.88 10.01 -3.32
N PHE A 59 7.81 9.65 -4.02
CA PHE A 59 6.70 8.87 -3.48
C PHE A 59 7.18 7.51 -2.93
N ALA A 60 7.96 6.77 -3.72
CA ALA A 60 8.47 5.45 -3.32
C ALA A 60 9.37 5.52 -2.08
N VAL A 61 10.29 6.48 -2.02
CA VAL A 61 11.15 6.70 -0.84
C VAL A 61 10.32 6.99 0.41
N THR A 62 9.29 7.84 0.26
CA THR A 62 8.39 8.17 1.37
C THR A 62 7.63 6.94 1.86
N VAL A 63 7.03 6.16 0.95
CA VAL A 63 6.32 4.92 1.30
C VAL A 63 7.24 3.94 2.03
N VAL A 64 8.45 3.70 1.52
CA VAL A 64 9.40 2.78 2.16
C VAL A 64 9.77 3.26 3.56
N ALA A 65 10.00 4.56 3.76
CA ALA A 65 10.29 5.12 5.08
C ALA A 65 9.15 4.86 6.09
N PHE A 66 7.90 5.06 5.67
CA PHE A 66 6.73 4.77 6.52
C PHE A 66 6.49 3.28 6.73
N VAL A 67 6.75 2.43 5.70
CA VAL A 67 6.67 0.98 5.85
C VAL A 67 7.64 0.49 6.91
N VAL A 68 8.89 0.92 6.85
CA VAL A 68 9.91 0.54 7.85
C VAL A 68 9.56 1.13 9.22
N GLY A 69 9.14 2.40 9.28
CA GLY A 69 8.77 3.06 10.54
C GLY A 69 7.61 2.39 11.27
N LEU A 70 6.51 2.08 10.56
CA LEU A 70 5.34 1.41 11.14
C LEU A 70 5.61 -0.06 11.46
N THR A 71 6.36 -0.77 10.60
CA THR A 71 6.74 -2.16 10.90
C THR A 71 7.58 -2.22 12.16
N ASN A 72 8.58 -1.34 12.32
CA ASN A 72 9.40 -1.30 13.54
C ASN A 72 8.60 -0.92 14.80
N LEU A 73 7.62 -0.02 14.68
CA LEU A 73 6.76 0.37 15.79
C LEU A 73 5.88 -0.79 16.29
N TYR A 74 5.32 -1.57 15.36
CA TYR A 74 4.40 -2.66 15.69
C TYR A 74 5.07 -4.04 15.84
N TRP A 75 6.31 -4.23 15.39
CA TRP A 75 7.03 -5.51 15.41
C TRP A 75 7.05 -6.17 16.81
N TYR A 76 7.40 -5.39 17.84
CA TYR A 76 7.49 -5.91 19.21
C TYR A 76 6.13 -6.34 19.76
N PHE A 77 5.07 -5.61 19.45
CA PHE A 77 3.71 -5.89 19.94
C PHE A 77 3.02 -7.00 19.15
N ALA A 78 3.33 -7.13 17.86
CA ALA A 78 2.87 -8.22 17.02
C ALA A 78 3.35 -9.59 17.55
N LEU A 79 4.59 -9.67 18.05
CA LEU A 79 5.14 -10.91 18.62
C LEU A 79 4.46 -11.34 19.93
N ILE A 80 4.00 -10.40 20.75
CA ILE A 80 3.41 -10.67 22.06
C ILE A 80 1.97 -11.22 21.94
N LEU A 81 1.27 -10.96 20.83
CA LEU A 81 -0.14 -11.30 20.65
C LEU A 81 -0.40 -12.69 20.01
N VAL A 82 0.63 -13.52 19.78
CA VAL A 82 0.53 -14.73 18.93
C VAL A 82 0.46 -16.07 19.68
N ASP A 83 0.40 -16.13 21.02
CA ASP A 83 0.31 -17.43 21.71
C ASP A 83 -1.08 -17.70 22.34
N ARG A 84 -1.92 -18.48 21.65
CA ARG A 84 -3.09 -19.16 22.24
C ARG A 84 -2.86 -20.67 22.16
N PRO A 85 -2.44 -21.34 23.24
CA PRO A 85 -2.50 -22.78 23.31
C PRO A 85 -3.97 -23.20 23.53
N GLY A 86 -4.57 -23.82 22.51
CA GLY A 86 -5.76 -24.66 22.63
C GLY A 86 -7.12 -23.96 22.48
N GLN A 87 -7.75 -24.16 21.32
CA GLN A 87 -9.08 -24.79 21.27
C GLN A 87 -9.30 -25.38 19.86
N PRO A 88 -9.50 -26.70 19.71
CA PRO A 88 -9.88 -27.29 18.45
C PRO A 88 -11.37 -27.00 18.24
N THR A 89 -11.70 -25.96 17.49
CA THR A 89 -13.04 -25.83 16.92
C THR A 89 -12.95 -26.29 15.48
N ASP A 90 -13.82 -27.24 15.15
CA ASP A 90 -13.88 -27.92 13.87
C ASP A 90 -13.82 -26.97 12.67
N GLN A 91 -12.98 -27.39 11.71
CA GLN A 91 -12.84 -26.91 10.34
C GLN A 91 -11.99 -25.64 10.13
N SER A 92 -10.74 -25.92 9.77
CA SER A 92 -9.78 -25.08 9.03
C SER A 92 -9.34 -23.77 9.69
N THR A 93 -8.65 -23.86 10.82
CA THR A 93 -7.26 -23.40 11.05
C THR A 93 -7.07 -23.23 12.57
N PRO A 94 -6.03 -23.79 13.19
CA PRO A 94 -5.82 -23.69 14.63
C PRO A 94 -5.34 -22.30 15.09
N TYR A 95 -5.33 -21.32 14.18
CA TYR A 95 -4.93 -19.94 14.43
C TYR A 95 -6.11 -19.03 14.06
N GLU A 96 -6.96 -18.70 15.01
CA GLU A 96 -7.76 -17.49 14.86
C GLU A 96 -6.83 -16.32 15.21
N LYS A 97 -6.46 -15.52 14.20
CA LYS A 97 -5.66 -14.31 14.43
C LYS A 97 -6.49 -13.32 15.25
N ILE A 98 -6.33 -13.34 16.58
CA ILE A 98 -6.89 -12.34 17.49
C ILE A 98 -5.87 -11.21 17.66
N SER A 99 -5.40 -10.66 16.54
CA SER A 99 -4.71 -9.39 16.52
C SER A 99 -5.57 -8.46 15.66
N GLY A 100 -6.08 -7.37 16.23
CA GLY A 100 -6.76 -6.31 15.48
C GLY A 100 -5.86 -5.62 14.44
N ILE A 101 -4.63 -6.10 14.23
CA ILE A 101 -3.61 -5.51 13.37
C ILE A 101 -2.95 -6.60 12.50
N PRO A 102 -3.69 -7.22 11.55
CA PRO A 102 -3.05 -8.05 10.53
C PRO A 102 -2.17 -7.23 9.56
N GLY A 103 -2.27 -5.89 9.62
CA GLY A 103 -1.66 -4.98 8.65
C GLY A 103 -0.20 -4.62 8.89
N PHE A 104 0.36 -4.79 10.09
CA PHE A 104 1.72 -4.30 10.43
C PHE A 104 2.69 -5.36 10.96
N GLU A 105 2.32 -6.64 10.88
CA GLU A 105 3.13 -7.77 11.39
C GLU A 105 4.42 -8.00 10.57
N SER A 106 4.41 -7.62 9.30
CA SER A 106 5.53 -7.79 8.36
C SER A 106 5.61 -6.60 7.43
N THR A 107 6.80 -6.29 6.95
CA THR A 107 7.07 -5.25 5.96
C THR A 107 6.14 -5.36 4.74
N GLY A 108 5.88 -6.59 4.27
CA GLY A 108 4.98 -6.83 3.14
C GLY A 108 3.51 -6.55 3.45
N ALA A 109 3.05 -6.92 4.65
CA ALA A 109 1.70 -6.61 5.11
C ALA A 109 1.52 -5.09 5.30
N THR A 110 2.52 -4.42 5.91
CA THR A 110 2.55 -2.96 6.11
C THR A 110 2.46 -2.24 4.78
N PHE A 111 3.23 -2.68 3.78
CA PHE A 111 3.15 -2.12 2.43
C PHE A 111 1.76 -2.28 1.83
N HIS A 112 1.16 -3.47 1.90
CA HIS A 112 -0.17 -3.72 1.36
C HIS A 112 -1.24 -2.83 2.01
N THR A 113 -1.19 -2.70 3.33
CA THR A 113 -2.10 -1.83 4.08
C THR A 113 -1.93 -0.36 3.71
N LEU A 114 -0.71 0.14 3.61
CA LEU A 114 -0.44 1.52 3.18
C LEU A 114 -0.82 1.75 1.71
N TYR A 115 -0.64 0.75 0.85
CA TYR A 115 -1.05 0.82 -0.55
C TYR A 115 -2.57 1.03 -0.68
N TRP A 116 -3.38 0.23 0.02
CA TRP A 116 -4.83 0.41 0.00
C TRP A 116 -5.29 1.68 0.72
N ALA A 117 -4.50 2.18 1.68
CA ALA A 117 -4.76 3.47 2.33
C ALA A 117 -4.75 4.64 1.34
N LEU A 118 -3.91 4.59 0.29
CA LEU A 118 -3.88 5.63 -0.76
C LEU A 118 -5.23 5.82 -1.46
N PHE A 119 -6.02 4.75 -1.57
CA PHE A 119 -7.33 4.74 -2.20
C PHE A 119 -8.47 4.87 -1.19
N GLY A 120 -8.17 5.07 0.10
CA GLY A 120 -9.16 5.11 1.18
C GLY A 120 -9.84 3.77 1.46
N GLN A 121 -9.27 2.65 0.99
CA GLN A 121 -9.80 1.29 1.20
C GLN A 121 -9.13 0.55 2.36
N SER A 122 -8.29 1.24 3.14
CA SER A 122 -7.71 0.67 4.34
C SER A 122 -8.75 0.55 5.44
N SER A 123 -8.69 -0.52 6.23
CA SER A 123 -9.61 -0.72 7.35
C SER A 123 -9.44 0.38 8.40
N ASN A 124 -10.54 0.83 9.01
CA ASN A 124 -10.54 1.92 9.99
C ASN A 124 -9.90 1.51 11.33
N ASN A 125 -9.73 0.20 11.57
CA ASN A 125 -9.29 -0.37 12.84
C ASN A 125 -7.84 -0.88 12.81
N VAL A 126 -7.06 -0.49 11.80
CA VAL A 126 -5.73 -1.07 11.53
C VAL A 126 -4.70 -0.67 12.59
N THR A 127 -4.86 0.47 13.26
CA THR A 127 -3.89 0.97 14.24
C THR A 127 -4.27 0.66 15.69
N THR A 128 -5.52 0.24 15.94
CA THR A 128 -6.04 0.01 17.28
C THR A 128 -5.63 -1.37 17.79
N ILE A 129 -4.92 -1.39 18.92
CA ILE A 129 -4.64 -2.62 19.66
C ILE A 129 -5.87 -2.89 20.53
N SER A 130 -6.58 -4.01 20.29
CA SER A 130 -7.73 -4.39 21.11
C SER A 130 -7.30 -4.70 22.54
N GLU A 131 -7.81 -3.94 23.51
CA GLU A 131 -7.47 -4.00 24.94
C GLU A 131 -7.83 -5.34 25.62
N HIS A 132 -8.76 -6.11 25.03
CA HIS A 132 -9.25 -7.38 25.60
C HIS A 132 -8.27 -8.57 25.58
N LEU A 133 -7.03 -8.40 25.10
CA LEU A 133 -6.02 -9.46 25.13
C LEU A 133 -5.16 -9.47 26.41
N ALA A 134 -5.15 -8.39 27.19
CA ALA A 134 -4.41 -8.34 28.46
C ALA A 134 -5.07 -9.18 29.57
N GLU A 135 -6.35 -9.54 29.42
CA GLU A 135 -7.11 -10.31 30.42
C GLU A 135 -6.77 -11.81 30.39
N LYS A 136 -6.06 -12.30 29.36
CA LYS A 136 -5.90 -13.73 29.08
C LYS A 136 -4.48 -14.27 29.27
N TYR A 137 -3.67 -13.65 30.14
CA TYR A 137 -2.41 -14.23 30.62
C TYR A 137 -2.51 -14.53 32.12
N LYS A 138 -2.67 -15.81 32.48
CA LYS A 138 -2.54 -16.24 33.88
C LYS A 138 -1.07 -16.15 34.31
N GLY A 139 -0.76 -15.21 35.21
CA GLY A 139 0.54 -15.12 35.88
C GLY A 139 1.29 -13.79 35.71
N HIS A 140 0.82 -12.89 34.84
CA HIS A 140 1.42 -11.56 34.62
C HIS A 140 0.41 -10.42 34.88
N ALA A 141 -0.34 -10.51 35.99
CA ALA A 141 -1.30 -9.47 36.40
C ALA A 141 -0.64 -8.11 36.71
N GLU A 142 0.68 -8.09 36.96
CA GLU A 142 1.44 -6.86 37.26
C GLU A 142 2.09 -6.20 36.04
N LEU A 143 2.13 -6.86 34.86
CA LEU A 143 2.58 -6.26 33.59
C LEU A 143 1.41 -5.64 32.82
N LYS A 144 0.44 -5.10 33.56
CA LYS A 144 -0.62 -4.25 33.02
C LYS A 144 -0.01 -2.93 32.55
N VAL A 145 0.65 -2.95 31.39
CA VAL A 145 1.17 -1.75 30.76
C VAL A 145 0.09 -1.16 29.84
N ASP A 146 -1.10 -0.90 30.42
CA ASP A 146 -2.25 -0.23 29.75
C ASP A 146 -1.81 1.09 29.09
N SER A 147 -0.84 1.79 29.70
CA SER A 147 -0.32 3.03 29.14
C SER A 147 0.52 2.82 27.88
N SER A 148 1.25 1.71 27.74
CA SER A 148 2.13 1.52 26.58
C SER A 148 1.35 1.18 25.32
N SER A 149 0.36 0.29 25.40
CA SER A 149 -0.49 -0.09 24.27
C SER A 149 -1.26 1.12 23.72
N LEU A 150 -1.77 1.98 24.61
CA LEU A 150 -2.42 3.24 24.23
C LEU A 150 -1.45 4.23 23.58
N LEU A 151 -0.21 4.35 24.09
CA LEU A 151 0.81 5.20 23.48
C LEU A 151 1.17 4.75 22.06
N ILE A 152 1.31 3.44 21.84
CA ILE A 152 1.69 2.90 20.53
C ILE A 152 0.53 2.96 19.55
N SER A 153 -0.69 2.62 19.98
CA SER A 153 -1.90 2.80 19.19
C SER A 153 -2.08 4.28 18.77
N SER A 154 -1.84 5.20 19.71
CA SER A 154 -1.91 6.64 19.46
C SER A 154 -0.82 7.11 18.50
N LEU A 155 0.44 6.72 18.72
CA LEU A 155 1.57 7.05 17.85
C LEU A 155 1.40 6.46 16.44
N GLY A 156 0.94 5.22 16.33
CA GLY A 156 0.66 4.57 15.06
C GLY A 156 -0.48 5.24 14.30
N SER A 157 -1.54 5.66 14.99
CA SER A 157 -2.63 6.46 14.40
C SER A 157 -2.14 7.82 13.89
N ILE A 158 -1.31 8.52 14.68
CA ILE A 158 -0.71 9.79 14.28
C ILE A 158 0.21 9.62 13.07
N LEU A 159 1.11 8.63 13.08
CA LEU A 159 2.01 8.34 11.97
C LEU A 159 1.25 7.95 10.70
N TYR A 160 0.17 7.18 10.83
CA TYR A 160 -0.71 6.84 9.72
C TYR A 160 -1.46 8.06 9.19
N GLY A 161 -1.90 8.98 10.05
CA GLY A 161 -2.47 10.27 9.65
C GLY A 161 -1.47 11.15 8.90
N ILE A 162 -0.23 11.25 9.41
CA ILE A 162 0.86 11.97 8.76
C ILE A 162 1.20 11.35 7.40
N TYR A 163 1.26 10.02 7.32
CA TYR A 163 1.41 9.31 6.05
C TYR A 163 0.35 9.77 5.05
N ASN A 164 -0.94 9.66 5.39
CA ASN A 164 -2.02 10.05 4.48
C ASN A 164 -1.93 11.52 4.06
N ALA A 165 -1.63 12.44 4.98
CA ALA A 165 -1.45 13.86 4.67
C ALA A 165 -0.26 14.08 3.71
N CYS A 166 0.90 13.48 4.00
CA CYS A 166 2.08 13.55 3.14
C CYS A 166 1.81 12.98 1.74
N MET A 167 1.13 11.84 1.64
CA MET A 167 0.79 11.22 0.36
C MET A 167 -0.15 12.11 -0.45
N ILE A 168 -1.17 12.68 0.17
CA ILE A 168 -2.07 13.65 -0.49
C ILE A 168 -1.28 14.85 -1.00
N ILE A 169 -0.39 15.43 -0.18
CA ILE A 169 0.44 16.57 -0.59
C ILE A 169 1.33 16.22 -1.78
N ILE A 170 2.01 15.07 -1.75
CA ILE A 170 2.89 14.62 -2.84
C ILE A 170 2.09 14.40 -4.13
N LEU A 171 0.94 13.72 -4.05
CA LEU A 171 0.08 13.46 -5.19
C LEU A 171 -0.53 14.76 -5.76
N LEU A 172 -0.95 15.69 -4.91
CA LEU A 172 -1.44 17.00 -5.34
C LEU A 172 -0.34 17.84 -5.99
N ASN A 173 0.86 17.87 -5.41
CA ASN A 173 1.99 18.58 -5.99
C ASN A 173 2.38 18.02 -7.37
N MET A 174 2.29 16.70 -7.53
CA MET A 174 2.48 16.02 -8.81
C MET A 174 1.38 16.41 -9.82
N LEU A 175 0.11 16.42 -9.40
CA LEU A 175 -1.02 16.83 -10.25
C LEU A 175 -0.91 18.30 -10.71
N ILE A 176 -0.58 19.20 -9.78
CA ILE A 176 -0.38 20.63 -10.06
C ILE A 176 0.80 20.83 -11.01
N ALA A 177 1.92 20.14 -10.79
CA ALA A 177 3.08 20.21 -11.66
C ALA A 177 2.76 19.78 -13.11
N MET A 178 2.01 18.68 -13.27
CA MET A 178 1.57 18.20 -14.58
C MET A 178 0.61 19.18 -15.26
N MET A 179 -0.38 19.69 -14.53
CA MET A 179 -1.34 20.67 -15.06
C MET A 179 -0.63 21.97 -15.46
N SER A 180 0.26 22.50 -14.61
CA SER A 180 1.00 23.74 -14.87
C SER A 180 1.85 23.62 -16.13
N LYS A 181 2.63 22.53 -16.26
CA LYS A 181 3.45 22.30 -17.45
C LYS A 181 2.60 22.14 -18.71
N SER A 182 1.45 21.49 -18.60
CA SER A 182 0.48 21.38 -19.69
C SER A 182 -0.06 22.75 -20.10
N PHE A 183 -0.38 23.64 -19.15
CA PHE A 183 -0.86 24.99 -19.45
C PHE A 183 0.21 25.86 -20.11
N ASP A 184 1.45 25.78 -19.63
CA ASP A 184 2.57 26.53 -20.20
C ASP A 184 2.84 26.11 -21.66
N GLU A 185 2.80 24.80 -21.98
CA GLU A 185 2.95 24.33 -23.36
C GLU A 185 1.84 24.84 -24.30
N ILE A 186 0.59 24.87 -23.81
CA ILE A 186 -0.55 25.34 -24.60
C ILE A 186 -0.46 26.86 -24.83
N GLN A 187 -0.02 27.63 -23.83
CA GLN A 187 0.15 29.08 -23.97
C GLN A 187 1.26 29.46 -24.94
N VAL A 188 2.38 28.74 -24.93
CA VAL A 188 3.49 28.96 -25.87
C VAL A 188 3.04 28.70 -27.32
N ARG A 189 2.25 27.64 -27.58
CA ARG A 189 1.67 27.38 -28.91
C ARG A 189 0.67 28.43 -29.38
N ARG A 190 0.03 29.18 -28.46
CA ARG A 190 -0.94 30.23 -28.82
C ARG A 190 -0.28 31.58 -29.12
N LYS A 191 0.98 31.78 -28.73
CA LYS A 191 1.75 33.02 -28.96
C LYS A 191 2.65 32.98 -30.20
N LEU A 192 2.75 31.83 -30.87
CA LEU A 192 3.43 31.61 -32.16
C LEU A 192 2.39 31.53 -33.27
#